data_AF-A0A7V4W7R7-F1
#
_entry.id   AF-A0A7V4W7R7-F1
#
_cell.length_a   1.000
_cell.length_b   1.000
_cell.length_c   1.000
_cell.angle_alpha   90.00
_cell.angle_beta   90.00
_cell.angle_gamma   90.00
#
_symmetry.space_group_name_H-M   'P 1'
#
loop_
_entity.id
_entity.type
_entity.pdbx_description
1 polymer ?
#
loop_
_entity_poly.entity_id
_entity_poly.type
_entity_poly.pdbx_seq_one_letter_code
_entity_poly.pdbx_strand_id
1 'polypeptide(L)'
;MSTVRPVSRPRLLIEEWLPAQAIGVECMRERSTGLNPPNARLHVWWARRPLVVSRAAVLASLLPAGYDRRSFERLLGFGAPSEELLRLRAIMDSGVRLGGFGFGRAFSNAIPENDLQSAHNALASTWGRPISLLDPMAGGGSIPLESGRLGIETRANELNPVACSVLEATVDYPFRYGRVLAAKSRSWASVWRQRCLVR
;
A
#
# COMPACT_ATOMS: atom_id res chain seq x y z
N MET A 1 -14.69 41.09 16.04
CA MET A 1 -13.60 40.19 15.62
C MET A 1 -13.82 38.85 16.31
N SER A 2 -14.34 37.86 15.57
CA SER A 2 -14.63 36.52 16.11
C SER A 2 -13.32 35.75 16.23
N THR A 3 -12.93 35.43 17.47
CA THR A 3 -11.75 34.61 17.76
C THR A 3 -12.05 33.16 17.36
N VAL A 4 -11.46 32.72 16.25
CA VAL A 4 -11.45 31.31 15.86
C VAL A 4 -10.65 30.57 16.94
N ARG A 5 -11.33 29.80 17.81
CA ARG A 5 -10.66 28.86 18.69
C ARG A 5 -9.86 27.89 17.81
N PRO A 6 -8.56 27.66 18.07
CA PRO A 6 -7.83 26.64 17.33
C PRO A 6 -8.52 25.30 17.59
N VAL A 7 -9.11 24.73 16.55
CA VAL A 7 -9.61 23.35 16.61
C VAL A 7 -8.38 22.51 16.88
N SER A 8 -8.31 21.88 18.06
CA SER A 8 -7.19 21.01 18.38
C SER A 8 -7.26 19.82 17.43
N ARG A 9 -6.42 19.80 16.40
CA ARG A 9 -6.34 18.67 15.48
C ARG A 9 -6.07 17.40 16.29
N PRO A 10 -6.71 16.26 15.95
CA PRO A 10 -6.44 15.01 16.63
C PRO A 10 -4.95 14.66 16.47
N ARG A 11 -4.36 14.10 17.53
CA ARG A 11 -3.01 13.54 17.48
C ARG A 11 -3.06 12.24 16.70
N LEU A 12 -2.15 12.08 15.76
CA LEU A 12 -2.15 10.97 14.82
C LEU A 12 -1.12 9.91 15.18
N LEU A 13 -1.35 8.68 14.72
CA LEU A 13 -0.48 7.55 15.01
C LEU A 13 0.96 7.83 14.62
N ILE A 14 1.20 8.38 13.43
CA ILE A 14 2.56 8.69 12.95
C ILE A 14 3.31 9.71 13.82
N GLU A 15 2.60 10.54 14.59
CA GLU A 15 3.22 11.52 15.49
C GLU A 15 3.74 10.89 16.79
N GLU A 16 3.18 9.73 17.17
CA GLU A 16 3.54 9.02 18.41
C GLU A 16 4.34 7.75 18.16
N TRP A 17 3.97 6.98 17.14
CA TRP A 17 4.55 5.67 16.91
C TRP A 17 4.38 5.20 15.47
N LEU A 18 5.46 4.65 14.91
CA LEU A 18 5.45 3.95 13.64
C LEU A 18 6.49 2.81 13.69
N PRO A 19 6.18 1.58 13.26
CA PRO A 19 7.14 0.47 13.22
C PRO A 19 8.06 0.61 11.99
N ALA A 20 8.78 1.74 11.88
CA ALA A 20 9.52 2.14 10.69
C ALA A 20 10.57 1.11 10.25
N GLN A 21 11.25 0.48 11.21
CA GLN A 21 12.22 -0.58 10.92
C GLN A 21 11.56 -1.81 10.30
N ALA A 22 10.42 -2.27 10.85
CA ALA A 22 9.69 -3.42 10.33
C ALA A 22 9.07 -3.12 8.95
N ILE A 23 8.56 -1.91 8.75
CA ILE A 23 8.13 -1.42 7.42
C ILE A 23 9.30 -1.48 6.43
N GLY A 24 10.50 -1.08 6.87
CA GLY A 24 11.73 -1.17 6.10
C GLY A 24 12.08 -2.60 5.71
N VAL A 25 11.95 -3.56 6.63
CA VAL A 25 12.11 -5.00 6.34
C VAL A 25 11.16 -5.44 5.23
N GLU A 26 9.87 -5.11 5.35
CA GLU A 26 8.89 -5.45 4.31
C GLU A 26 9.15 -4.74 2.97
N CYS A 27 9.66 -3.51 2.98
CA CYS A 27 10.06 -2.81 1.76
C CYS A 27 11.22 -3.52 1.05
N MET A 28 12.20 -4.05 1.80
CA MET A 28 13.28 -4.87 1.26
C MET A 28 12.75 -6.20 0.71
N ARG A 29 11.84 -6.86 1.45
CA ARG A 29 11.18 -8.09 1.00
C ARG A 29 10.36 -7.87 -0.27
N GLU A 30 9.69 -6.72 -0.38
CA GLU A 30 8.89 -6.33 -1.54
C GLU A 30 9.74 -6.14 -2.79
N ARG A 31 10.92 -5.52 -2.64
CA ARG A 31 11.87 -5.25 -3.73
C ARG A 31 12.75 -6.45 -4.11
N SER A 32 12.47 -7.62 -3.55
CA SER A 32 13.20 -8.84 -3.89
C SER A 32 12.96 -9.22 -5.36
N THR A 33 14.04 -9.41 -6.11
CA THR A 33 14.02 -9.76 -7.54
C THR A 33 13.09 -10.94 -7.81
N GLY A 34 12.24 -10.80 -8.84
CA GLY A 34 11.27 -11.83 -9.24
C GLY A 34 10.03 -11.94 -8.34
N LEU A 35 10.03 -11.27 -7.18
CA LEU A 35 8.98 -11.38 -6.16
C LEU A 35 8.28 -10.04 -5.88
N ASN A 36 8.49 -9.06 -6.76
CA ASN A 36 7.86 -7.74 -6.74
C ASN A 36 6.32 -7.83 -6.88
N PRO A 37 5.57 -6.86 -6.37
CA PRO A 37 4.12 -6.82 -6.51
C PRO A 37 3.70 -6.69 -7.98
N PRO A 38 2.49 -7.13 -8.36
CA PRO A 38 2.03 -7.11 -9.75
C PRO A 38 2.12 -5.73 -10.42
N ASN A 39 1.82 -4.65 -9.70
CA ASN A 39 1.92 -3.28 -10.22
C ASN A 39 3.35 -2.89 -10.61
N ALA A 40 4.37 -3.40 -9.92
CA ALA A 40 5.77 -3.19 -10.28
C ALA A 40 6.25 -4.07 -11.44
N ARG A 41 5.57 -5.19 -11.70
CA ARG A 41 5.86 -6.10 -12.82
C ARG A 41 5.13 -5.72 -14.11
N LEU A 42 3.95 -5.12 -14.00
CA LEU A 42 3.14 -4.73 -15.14
C LEU A 42 3.79 -3.60 -15.96
N HIS A 43 4.40 -2.64 -15.28
CA HIS A 43 5.15 -1.55 -15.89
C HIS A 43 6.18 -1.00 -14.90
N VAL A 44 7.33 -0.58 -15.43
CA VAL A 44 8.41 -0.02 -14.64
C VAL A 44 8.17 1.47 -14.41
N TRP A 45 8.16 1.90 -13.15
CA TRP A 45 8.18 3.30 -12.75
C TRP A 45 9.24 3.48 -11.67
N TRP A 46 10.34 4.19 -11.98
CA TRP A 46 11.54 4.26 -11.14
C TRP A 46 11.30 4.90 -9.77
N ALA A 47 10.31 5.79 -9.67
CA ALA A 47 9.96 6.48 -8.42
C ALA A 47 8.90 5.74 -7.58
N ARG A 48 8.49 4.52 -7.96
CA ARG A 48 7.43 3.78 -7.26
C ARG A 48 7.84 3.46 -5.80
N ARG A 49 6.99 3.90 -4.87
CA ARG A 49 7.13 3.55 -3.45
C ARG A 49 6.57 2.14 -3.19
N PRO A 50 7.20 1.36 -2.29
CA PRO A 50 6.65 0.07 -1.89
C PRO A 50 5.22 0.18 -1.34
N LEU A 51 4.39 -0.82 -1.61
CA LEU A 51 2.98 -0.82 -1.20
C LEU A 51 2.83 -0.77 0.32
N VAL A 52 3.67 -1.51 1.06
CA VAL A 52 3.61 -1.54 2.52
C VAL A 52 3.82 -0.16 3.16
N VAL A 53 4.78 0.63 2.67
CA VAL A 53 5.03 1.99 3.21
C VAL A 53 3.98 2.98 2.72
N SER A 54 3.45 2.81 1.51
CA SER A 54 2.31 3.61 1.03
C SER A 54 1.06 3.37 1.89
N ARG A 55 0.76 2.12 2.26
CA ARG A 55 -0.34 1.80 3.17
C ARG A 55 -0.09 2.37 4.57
N ALA A 56 1.13 2.29 5.07
CA ALA A 56 1.50 2.87 6.36
C ALA A 56 1.33 4.39 6.36
N ALA A 57 1.72 5.09 5.28
CA ALA A 57 1.52 6.52 5.14
C ALA A 57 0.02 6.89 5.16
N VAL A 58 -0.82 6.13 4.46
CA VAL A 58 -2.29 6.31 4.48
C VAL A 58 -2.85 6.13 5.89
N LEU A 59 -2.59 4.99 6.53
CA LEU A 59 -3.19 4.67 7.82
C LEU A 59 -2.64 5.54 8.95
N ALA A 60 -1.33 5.72 9.03
CA ALA A 60 -0.70 6.42 10.15
C ALA A 60 -0.95 7.94 10.13
N SER A 61 -1.27 8.51 8.96
CA SER A 61 -1.68 9.92 8.82
C SER A 61 -3.16 10.16 9.10
N LEU A 62 -3.96 9.11 9.27
CA LEU A 62 -5.40 9.22 9.51
C LEU A 62 -5.84 8.66 10.86
N LEU A 63 -5.21 7.58 11.33
CA LEU A 63 -5.56 6.91 12.58
C LEU A 63 -5.12 7.75 13.79
N PRO A 64 -5.92 7.75 14.87
CA PRO A 64 -5.56 8.46 16.09
C PRO A 64 -4.32 7.84 16.76
N ALA A 65 -3.60 8.66 17.52
CA ALA A 65 -2.39 8.30 18.25
C ALA A 65 -2.52 7.03 19.13
N GLY A 66 -3.70 6.84 19.74
CA GLY A 66 -3.99 5.70 20.61
C GLY A 66 -4.48 4.44 19.90
N TYR A 67 -4.44 4.38 18.57
CA TYR A 67 -4.90 3.20 17.82
C TYR A 67 -4.07 1.96 18.16
N ASP A 68 -4.71 0.79 18.20
CA ASP A 68 -4.04 -0.46 18.55
C ASP A 68 -2.92 -0.81 17.56
N ARG A 69 -1.70 -0.92 18.08
CA ARG A 69 -0.48 -1.15 17.29
C ARG A 69 -0.49 -2.50 16.60
N ARG A 70 -1.07 -3.53 17.22
CA ARG A 70 -1.16 -4.88 16.63
C ARG A 70 -2.15 -4.91 15.47
N SER A 71 -3.30 -4.25 15.63
CA SER A 71 -4.27 -4.04 14.54
C SER A 71 -3.64 -3.23 13.41
N PHE A 72 -2.85 -2.20 13.72
CA PHE A 72 -2.11 -1.46 12.71
C PHE A 72 -1.12 -2.34 11.91
N GLU A 73 -0.31 -3.17 12.58
CA GLU A 73 0.61 -4.10 11.90
C GLU A 73 -0.11 -5.10 10.99
N ARG A 74 -1.26 -5.62 11.43
CA ARG A 74 -2.11 -6.50 10.59
C ARG A 74 -2.72 -5.77 9.41
N LEU A 75 -3.13 -4.51 9.58
CA LEU A 75 -3.58 -3.65 8.48
C LEU A 75 -2.46 -3.40 7.46
N LEU A 76 -1.20 -3.27 7.91
CA LEU A 76 -0.03 -3.23 7.02
C LEU A 76 0.21 -4.55 6.28
N GLY A 77 -0.49 -5.62 6.66
CA GLY A 77 -0.39 -6.95 6.08
C GLY A 77 0.78 -7.75 6.64
N PHE A 78 1.40 -7.34 7.74
CA PHE A 78 2.52 -8.08 8.32
C PHE A 78 2.10 -9.53 8.63
N GLY A 79 2.92 -10.49 8.19
CA GLY A 79 2.66 -11.91 8.45
C GLY A 79 3.02 -12.36 9.87
N ALA A 80 3.72 -11.50 10.62
CA ALA A 80 4.07 -11.69 12.02
C ALA A 80 4.22 -10.31 12.71
N PRO A 81 4.19 -10.24 14.05
CA PRO A 81 4.48 -9.02 14.80
C PRO A 81 5.79 -8.34 14.38
N SER A 82 5.88 -7.01 14.52
CA SER A 82 7.09 -6.27 14.15
C SER A 82 8.35 -6.76 14.87
N GLU A 83 8.25 -7.18 16.12
CA GLU A 83 9.38 -7.70 16.89
C GLU A 83 9.90 -9.02 16.31
N GLU A 84 9.02 -9.87 15.80
CA GLU A 84 9.40 -11.13 15.16
C GLU A 84 10.03 -10.88 13.78
N LEU A 85 9.45 -9.97 12.99
CA LEU A 85 10.04 -9.50 11.72
C LEU A 85 11.48 -9.00 11.92
N LEU A 86 11.69 -8.17 12.93
CA LEU A 86 13.00 -7.61 13.25
C LEU A 86 13.97 -8.67 13.77
N ARG A 87 13.49 -9.60 14.61
CA ARG A 87 14.29 -10.72 15.09
C ARG A 87 14.78 -11.61 13.94
N LEU A 88 13.88 -12.00 13.04
CA LEU A 88 14.22 -12.82 11.87
C LEU A 88 15.20 -12.08 10.95
N ARG A 89 14.99 -10.76 10.74
CA ARG A 89 15.91 -9.95 9.96
C ARG A 89 17.29 -9.88 10.61
N ALA A 90 17.38 -9.67 11.91
CA ALA A 90 18.64 -9.61 12.64
C ALA A 90 19.43 -10.94 12.55
N ILE A 91 18.73 -12.09 12.58
CA ILE A 91 19.36 -13.40 12.37
C ILE A 91 19.90 -13.52 10.93
N MET A 92 19.18 -13.03 9.93
CA MET A 92 19.69 -13.04 8.55
C MET A 92 20.89 -12.09 8.37
N ASP A 93 20.88 -10.94 9.05
CA ASP A 93 21.98 -9.97 9.03
C ASP A 93 23.25 -10.48 9.70
N SER A 94 23.14 -11.46 10.62
CA SER A 94 24.31 -12.15 11.19
C SER A 94 24.92 -13.20 10.24
N GLY A 95 24.36 -13.39 9.05
CA GLY A 95 24.84 -14.32 8.03
C GLY A 95 24.14 -15.68 8.03
N VAL A 96 23.19 -15.92 8.95
CA VAL A 96 22.44 -17.17 9.01
C VAL A 96 21.38 -17.21 7.89
N ARG A 97 21.32 -18.32 7.14
CA ARG A 97 20.31 -18.53 6.10
C ARG A 97 19.06 -19.22 6.66
N LEU A 98 17.97 -18.47 6.81
CA LEU A 98 16.68 -18.99 7.33
C LEU A 98 15.72 -19.54 6.27
N GLY A 99 16.11 -19.55 4.98
CA GLY A 99 15.21 -19.97 3.88
C GLY A 99 14.04 -19.01 3.60
N GLY A 100 13.84 -17.99 4.44
CA GLY A 100 12.80 -16.99 4.33
C GLY A 100 12.30 -16.55 5.71
N PHE A 101 11.19 -15.81 5.72
CA PHE A 101 10.55 -15.36 6.97
C PHE A 101 9.49 -16.34 7.49
N GLY A 102 9.12 -17.39 6.74
CA GLY A 102 8.09 -18.34 7.14
C GLY A 102 6.64 -17.89 6.91
N PHE A 103 6.41 -16.67 6.41
CA PHE A 103 5.09 -16.12 6.11
C PHE A 103 5.12 -15.22 4.87
N GLY A 104 3.94 -14.89 4.34
CA GLY A 104 3.75 -14.05 3.15
C GLY A 104 4.31 -12.63 3.29
N ARG A 105 4.48 -11.93 2.16
CA ARG A 105 4.91 -10.52 2.14
C ARG A 105 3.72 -9.61 2.46
N ALA A 106 4.00 -8.48 3.10
CA ALA A 106 2.96 -7.55 3.52
C ALA A 106 2.03 -7.08 2.40
N PHE A 107 2.57 -6.84 1.20
CA PHE A 107 1.75 -6.40 0.07
C PHE A 107 0.77 -7.48 -0.42
N SER A 108 1.12 -8.77 -0.28
CA SER A 108 0.36 -9.89 -0.83
C SER A 108 -0.69 -10.44 0.14
N ASN A 109 -0.54 -10.15 1.43
CA ASN A 109 -1.45 -10.65 2.44
C ASN A 109 -2.81 -9.92 2.37
N ALA A 110 -3.88 -10.65 2.65
CA ALA A 110 -5.21 -10.07 2.79
C ALA A 110 -5.27 -9.20 4.05
N ILE A 111 -6.03 -8.09 3.98
CA ILE A 111 -6.28 -7.24 5.12
C ILE A 111 -7.45 -7.86 5.90
N PRO A 112 -7.31 -8.17 7.20
CA PRO A 112 -8.41 -8.77 7.96
C PRO A 112 -9.60 -7.82 8.06
N GLU A 113 -10.80 -8.32 7.74
CA GLU A 113 -12.03 -7.52 7.71
C GLU A 113 -12.33 -6.85 9.07
N ASN A 114 -12.10 -7.58 10.17
CA ASN A 114 -12.29 -7.05 11.52
C ASN A 114 -11.37 -5.85 11.82
N ASP A 115 -10.11 -5.92 11.38
CA ASP A 115 -9.16 -4.82 11.56
C ASP A 115 -9.53 -3.63 10.66
N LEU A 116 -9.99 -3.90 9.44
CA LEU A 116 -10.47 -2.87 8.51
C LEU A 116 -11.69 -2.13 9.05
N GLN A 117 -12.68 -2.88 9.57
CA GLN A 117 -13.87 -2.30 10.20
C GLN A 117 -13.52 -1.49 11.45
N SER A 118 -12.59 -1.98 12.27
CA SER A 118 -12.06 -1.25 13.44
C SER A 118 -11.40 0.06 13.02
N ALA A 119 -10.57 0.04 11.96
CA ALA A 119 -9.95 1.23 11.41
C ALA A 119 -11.00 2.23 10.93
N HIS A 120 -12.00 1.80 10.16
CA HIS A 120 -13.08 2.67 9.69
C HIS A 120 -13.88 3.31 10.83
N ASN A 121 -14.11 2.56 11.92
CA ASN A 121 -14.78 3.10 13.11
C ASN A 121 -13.90 4.15 13.80
N ALA A 122 -12.60 3.89 13.97
CA ALA A 122 -11.66 4.87 14.52
C ALA A 122 -11.58 6.14 13.67
N LEU A 123 -11.55 5.99 12.34
CA LEU A 123 -11.55 7.09 11.38
C LEU A 123 -12.84 7.93 11.48
N ALA A 124 -14.00 7.28 11.51
CA ALA A 124 -15.28 7.96 11.63
C ALA A 124 -15.39 8.76 12.94
N SER A 125 -14.94 8.18 14.06
CA SER A 125 -14.90 8.85 15.36
C SER A 125 -13.90 10.02 15.42
N THR A 126 -12.80 9.93 14.67
CA THR A 126 -11.73 10.95 14.68
C THR A 126 -12.07 12.16 13.80
N TRP A 127 -12.69 11.94 12.63
CA TRP A 127 -12.83 12.98 11.61
C TRP A 127 -14.27 13.34 11.22
N GLY A 128 -15.26 12.50 11.54
CA GLY A 128 -16.59 12.56 10.92
C GLY A 128 -16.57 12.09 9.45
N ARG A 129 -17.68 11.57 8.93
CA ARG A 129 -17.74 10.93 7.59
C ARG A 129 -18.13 11.92 6.47
N PRO A 130 -17.70 11.72 5.20
CA PRO A 130 -16.66 10.81 4.70
C PRO A 130 -15.26 11.47 4.58
N ILE A 131 -14.20 10.66 4.75
CA ILE A 131 -12.80 11.08 4.58
C ILE A 131 -12.36 10.81 3.14
N SER A 132 -11.73 11.80 2.51
CA SER A 132 -11.08 11.66 1.21
C SER A 132 -9.60 12.00 1.30
N LEU A 133 -8.76 11.26 0.60
CA LEU A 133 -7.33 11.56 0.45
C LEU A 133 -7.05 12.28 -0.87
N LEU A 134 -6.00 13.09 -0.88
CA LEU A 134 -5.44 13.68 -2.09
C LEU A 134 -3.97 13.26 -2.20
N ASP A 135 -3.63 12.60 -3.30
CA ASP A 135 -2.25 12.35 -3.70
C ASP A 135 -1.94 13.14 -4.98
N PRO A 136 -1.42 14.38 -4.87
CA PRO A 136 -1.23 15.25 -6.02
C PRO A 136 0.02 14.89 -6.85
N MET A 137 0.84 13.93 -6.38
CA MET A 137 2.08 13.47 -7.00
C MET A 137 2.15 11.93 -6.93
N ALA A 138 1.08 11.29 -7.42
CA ALA A 138 0.86 9.87 -7.21
C ALA A 138 1.87 8.97 -7.95
N GLY A 139 2.54 9.52 -8.97
CA GLY A 139 3.52 8.81 -9.77
C GLY A 139 3.02 7.44 -10.23
N GLY A 140 3.61 6.39 -9.68
CA GLY A 140 3.29 5.00 -10.00
C GLY A 140 1.98 4.45 -9.41
N GLY A 141 1.25 5.23 -8.62
CA GLY A 141 -0.07 4.89 -8.07
C GLY A 141 -0.09 4.06 -6.78
N SER A 142 1.01 3.96 -6.03
CA SER A 142 1.07 3.10 -4.83
C SER A 142 0.13 3.56 -3.70
N ILE A 143 0.10 4.85 -3.38
CA ILE A 143 -0.81 5.40 -2.35
C ILE A 143 -2.28 5.24 -2.75
N PRO A 144 -2.73 5.68 -3.95
CA PRO A 144 -4.12 5.50 -4.35
C PRO A 144 -4.51 4.01 -4.44
N LEU A 145 -3.62 3.12 -4.90
CA LEU A 145 -3.88 1.68 -4.88
C LEU A 145 -4.13 1.16 -3.45
N GLU A 146 -3.26 1.51 -2.50
CA GLU A 146 -3.38 1.02 -1.12
C GLU A 146 -4.56 1.66 -0.38
N SER A 147 -4.88 2.94 -0.66
CA SER A 147 -6.09 3.57 -0.13
C SER A 147 -7.37 2.90 -0.65
N GLY A 148 -7.40 2.50 -1.93
CA GLY A 148 -8.52 1.75 -2.50
C GLY A 148 -8.69 0.38 -1.85
N ARG A 149 -7.58 -0.31 -1.53
CA ARG A 149 -7.61 -1.57 -0.75
C ARG A 149 -8.14 -1.39 0.67
N LEU A 150 -8.03 -0.18 1.22
CA LEU A 150 -8.57 0.20 2.53
C LEU A 150 -9.99 0.78 2.44
N GLY A 151 -10.60 0.85 1.25
CA GLY A 151 -11.92 1.45 1.07
C GLY A 151 -11.98 2.95 1.34
N ILE A 152 -10.87 3.67 1.19
CA ILE A 152 -10.79 5.12 1.37
C ILE A 152 -10.82 5.79 0.00
N GLU A 153 -11.71 6.76 -0.19
CA GLU A 153 -11.78 7.55 -1.42
C GLU A 153 -10.50 8.38 -1.57
N THR A 154 -9.83 8.26 -2.73
CA THR A 154 -8.60 9.01 -3.00
C THR A 154 -8.67 9.65 -4.37
N ARG A 155 -8.37 10.95 -4.39
CA ARG A 155 -8.12 11.72 -5.60
C ARG A 155 -6.63 11.71 -5.87
N ALA A 156 -6.22 11.23 -7.03
CA ALA A 156 -4.82 11.15 -7.41
C ALA A 156 -4.57 11.99 -8.66
N ASN A 157 -3.43 12.67 -8.70
CA ASN A 157 -2.98 13.45 -9.85
C ASN A 157 -1.48 13.26 -10.08
N GLU A 158 -1.03 13.54 -11.29
CA GLU A 158 0.37 13.55 -11.67
C GLU A 158 0.59 14.44 -12.90
N LEU A 159 1.70 15.18 -12.93
CA LEU A 159 2.05 16.07 -14.03
C LEU A 159 2.73 15.32 -15.18
N ASN A 160 3.51 14.29 -14.86
CA ASN A 160 4.21 13.51 -15.88
C ASN A 160 3.21 12.64 -16.68
N PRO A 161 3.10 12.79 -18.02
CA PRO A 161 2.10 12.07 -18.82
C PRO A 161 2.30 10.55 -18.84
N VAL A 162 3.55 10.08 -18.73
CA VAL A 162 3.86 8.64 -18.61
C VAL A 162 3.34 8.10 -17.29
N ALA A 163 3.57 8.85 -16.21
CA ALA A 163 3.10 8.49 -14.88
C ALA A 163 1.57 8.54 -14.78
N CYS A 164 0.91 9.50 -15.45
CA CYS A 164 -0.54 9.55 -15.55
C CYS A 164 -1.11 8.27 -16.20
N SER A 165 -0.54 7.83 -17.32
CA SER A 165 -0.94 6.58 -17.99
C SER A 165 -0.72 5.35 -17.09
N VAL A 166 0.41 5.33 -16.37
CA VAL A 166 0.77 4.30 -15.41
C VAL A 166 -0.20 4.27 -14.22
N LEU A 167 -0.57 5.43 -13.69
CA LEU A 167 -1.51 5.61 -12.60
C LEU A 167 -2.89 5.06 -12.98
N GLU A 168 -3.40 5.43 -14.16
CA GLU A 168 -4.66 4.90 -14.67
C GLU A 168 -4.62 3.38 -14.85
N ALA A 169 -3.55 2.84 -15.43
CA ALA A 169 -3.39 1.40 -15.60
C ALA A 169 -3.26 0.63 -14.27
N THR A 170 -2.72 1.28 -13.23
CA THR A 170 -2.52 0.68 -11.90
C THR A 170 -3.79 0.73 -11.04
N VAL A 171 -4.51 1.86 -11.08
CA VAL A 171 -5.58 2.16 -10.13
C VAL A 171 -6.93 2.28 -10.82
N ASP A 172 -7.05 3.01 -11.91
CA ASP A 172 -8.37 3.29 -12.49
C ASP A 172 -8.91 2.10 -13.30
N TYR A 173 -8.14 1.62 -14.28
CA TYR A 173 -8.61 0.58 -15.21
C TYR A 173 -8.96 -0.75 -14.52
N PRO A 174 -8.19 -1.26 -13.55
CA PRO A 174 -8.54 -2.51 -12.87
C PRO A 174 -9.86 -2.39 -12.08
N PHE A 175 -10.11 -1.25 -11.45
CA PHE A 175 -11.33 -1.03 -10.67
C PHE A 175 -12.54 -0.73 -11.56
N ARG A 176 -12.35 0.05 -12.64
CA ARG A 176 -13.42 0.40 -13.59
C ARG A 176 -13.86 -0.79 -14.45
N TYR A 177 -12.92 -1.58 -14.96
CA TYR A 177 -13.21 -2.62 -15.96
C TYR A 177 -13.13 -4.06 -15.41
N GLY A 178 -12.57 -4.25 -14.21
CA GLY A 178 -12.53 -5.54 -13.53
C GLY A 178 -12.01 -6.70 -14.38
N ARG A 179 -12.73 -7.83 -14.37
CA ARG A 179 -12.33 -9.05 -15.07
C ARG A 179 -12.35 -8.92 -16.60
N VAL A 180 -13.12 -7.98 -17.16
CA VAL A 180 -13.18 -7.76 -18.61
C VAL A 180 -11.84 -7.28 -19.14
N LEU A 181 -11.16 -6.38 -18.40
CA LEU A 181 -9.82 -5.95 -18.72
C LEU A 181 -8.84 -7.12 -18.75
N ALA A 182 -8.89 -8.01 -17.76
CA ALA A 182 -8.02 -9.18 -17.72
C ALA A 182 -8.23 -10.12 -18.92
N ALA A 183 -9.47 -10.33 -19.34
CA ALA A 183 -9.78 -11.10 -20.55
C ALA A 183 -9.23 -10.43 -21.81
N LYS A 184 -9.45 -9.12 -21.96
CA LYS A 184 -8.94 -8.34 -23.10
C LYS A 184 -7.41 -8.34 -23.16
N SER A 185 -6.74 -8.15 -22.04
CA SER A 185 -5.27 -8.20 -21.96
C SER A 185 -4.71 -9.57 -22.35
N ARG A 186 -5.37 -10.67 -21.95
CA ARG A 186 -4.97 -12.03 -22.36
C ARG A 186 -5.15 -12.26 -23.87
N SER A 187 -6.23 -11.74 -24.45
CA SER A 187 -6.47 -11.81 -25.90
C SER A 187 -5.34 -11.12 -26.68
N TRP A 188 -5.02 -9.86 -26.35
CA TRP A 188 -3.92 -9.14 -27.01
C TRP A 188 -2.55 -9.77 -26.75
N ALA A 189 -2.30 -10.32 -25.56
CA ALA A 189 -1.07 -11.06 -25.28
C ALA A 189 -0.95 -12.35 -26.11
N SER A 190 -2.06 -13.00 -26.48
CA SER A 190 -2.05 -14.14 -27.40
C SER A 190 -1.67 -13.71 -28.82
N VAL A 191 -2.29 -12.64 -29.32
CA VAL A 191 -1.98 -12.06 -30.64
C VAL A 191 -0.51 -11.63 -30.71
N TRP A 192 0.01 -10.96 -29.67
CA TRP A 192 1.40 -10.55 -29.59
C TRP A 192 2.35 -11.76 -29.67
N ARG A 193 2.08 -12.81 -28.86
CA ARG A 193 2.89 -14.04 -28.88
C ARG A 193 2.91 -14.70 -30.26
N GLN A 194 1.76 -14.79 -30.93
CA GLN A 194 1.68 -15.32 -32.29
C GLN A 194 2.50 -14.50 -33.29
N ARG A 195 2.56 -13.17 -33.14
CA ARG A 195 3.30 -12.31 -34.07
C ARG A 195 4.81 -12.28 -33.78
N CYS A 196 5.22 -12.38 -32.52
CA CYS A 196 6.61 -12.24 -32.11
C CYS A 196 7.37 -13.56 -32.02
N LEU A 197 6.69 -14.70 -31.83
CA LEU A 197 7.33 -16.02 -31.78
C LEU A 197 7.41 -16.72 -33.13
N VAL A 198 6.79 -16.15 -34.18
CA VAL A 198 6.79 -16.70 -35.55
C VAL A 198 7.85 -15.98 -36.43
N ARG A 199 8.89 -15.44 -35.81
CA ARG A 199 10.14 -15.02 -36.45
C ARG A 199 11.29 -15.82 -35.85
#